data_AF-A0A1B1B0J1-F1
#
_entry.id   AF-A0A1B1B0J1-F1
#
_cell.length_a   1.000
_cell.length_b   1.000
_cell.length_c   1.000
_cell.angle_alpha   90.00
_cell.angle_beta   90.00
_cell.angle_gamma   90.00
#
_symmetry.space_group_name_H-M   'P 1'
#
loop_
_entity.id
_entity.type
_entity.pdbx_description
1 polymer ?
#
loop_
_entity_poly.entity_id
_entity_poly.type
_entity_poly.pdbx_seq_one_letter_code
_entity_poly.pdbx_strand_id
1 'polypeptide(L)'
;MDPACARRIVEEFLAAATSGRTERLVALLTDDATAVSDGYGPARRLLLYKTRERVVGAVAFEVSDGKVASLHGIAAADRLARLNVAWRQHEPDAPVISAW
;
A
#
# COMPACT_ATOMS: atom_id res chain seq x y z
N MET A 1 -14.31 -6.75 9.68
CA MET A 1 -13.22 -6.23 10.53
C MET A 1 -13.48 -4.75 10.81
N ASP A 2 -13.16 -4.26 12.01
CA ASP A 2 -13.22 -2.83 12.34
C ASP A 2 -12.14 -2.04 11.56
N PRO A 3 -12.45 -0.90 10.91
CA PRO A 3 -11.48 -0.08 10.18
C PRO A 3 -10.23 0.32 10.97
N ALA A 4 -10.35 0.55 12.28
CA ALA A 4 -9.18 0.88 13.10
C ALA A 4 -8.26 -0.33 13.32
N CYS A 5 -8.83 -1.53 13.42
CA CYS A 5 -8.08 -2.78 13.47
C CYS A 5 -7.35 -3.05 12.15
N ALA A 6 -8.03 -2.92 11.01
CA ALA A 6 -7.43 -3.09 9.68
C ALA A 6 -6.25 -2.13 9.47
N ARG A 7 -6.43 -0.86 9.84
CA ARG A 7 -5.39 0.15 9.76
C ARG A 7 -4.15 -0.19 10.58
N ARG A 8 -4.32 -0.70 11.81
CA ARG A 8 -3.20 -1.14 12.64
C ARG A 8 -2.40 -2.27 11.99
N ILE A 9 -3.07 -3.23 11.34
CA ILE A 9 -2.39 -4.33 10.64
C ILE A 9 -1.59 -3.80 9.44
N VAL A 10 -2.17 -2.86 8.67
CA VAL A 10 -1.48 -2.23 7.53
C VAL A 10 -0.27 -1.41 7.99
N GLU A 11 -0.42 -0.59 9.03
CA GLU A 11 0.68 0.17 9.62
C GLU A 11 1.83 -0.74 10.06
N GLU A 12 1.50 -1.85 10.72
CA GLU A 12 2.50 -2.80 11.18
C GLU A 12 3.20 -3.52 10.01
N PHE A 13 2.43 -3.91 8.99
CA PHE A 13 2.96 -4.51 7.78
C PHE A 13 3.95 -3.57 7.07
N LEU A 14 3.59 -2.29 6.88
CA LEU A 14 4.46 -1.29 6.28
C LEU A 14 5.71 -1.03 7.12
N ALA A 15 5.57 -0.99 8.46
CA ALA A 15 6.71 -0.86 9.35
C ALA A 15 7.65 -2.06 9.26
N ALA A 16 7.14 -3.29 9.17
CA ALA A 16 7.94 -4.49 8.97
C ALA A 16 8.67 -4.45 7.61
N ALA A 17 7.96 -4.13 6.53
CA ALA A 17 8.49 -4.06 5.17
C ALA A 17 9.62 -3.02 5.02
N THR A 18 9.41 -1.81 5.53
CA THR A 18 10.41 -0.73 5.44
C THR A 18 11.62 -0.94 6.35
N SER A 19 11.44 -1.68 7.45
CA SER A 19 12.54 -2.05 8.37
C SER A 19 13.35 -3.29 7.95
N GLY A 20 12.88 -4.05 6.96
CA GLY A 20 13.49 -5.33 6.58
C GLY A 20 13.27 -6.48 7.59
N ARG A 21 12.27 -6.38 8.48
CA ARG A 21 11.91 -7.45 9.42
C ARG A 21 11.08 -8.53 8.72
N THR A 22 11.75 -9.35 7.93
CA THR A 22 11.12 -10.35 7.04
C THR A 22 10.25 -11.35 7.79
N GLU A 23 10.68 -11.87 8.94
CA GLU A 23 9.91 -12.83 9.73
C GLU A 23 8.61 -12.19 10.24
N ARG A 24 8.67 -10.91 10.63
CA ARG A 24 7.47 -10.17 11.04
C ARG A 24 6.55 -9.90 9.87
N LEU A 25 7.10 -9.58 8.70
CA LEU A 25 6.35 -9.38 7.47
C LEU A 25 5.58 -10.65 7.09
N VAL A 26 6.25 -11.81 7.10
CA VAL A 26 5.65 -13.11 6.81
C VAL A 26 4.59 -13.48 7.84
N ALA A 27 4.82 -13.21 9.14
CA ALA A 27 3.84 -13.49 10.18
C ALA A 27 2.52 -12.70 10.04
N LEU A 28 2.57 -11.55 9.34
CA LEU A 28 1.41 -10.70 9.07
C LEU A 28 0.65 -11.09 7.80
N LEU A 29 1.14 -12.07 7.03
CA LEU A 29 0.45 -12.60 5.86
C LEU A 29 -0.46 -13.77 6.24
N THR A 30 -1.56 -13.92 5.50
CA THR A 30 -2.26 -15.20 5.41
C THR A 30 -1.39 -16.20 4.65
N ASP A 31 -1.64 -17.50 4.85
CA ASP A 31 -0.83 -18.55 4.22
C ASP A 31 -0.98 -18.56 2.68
N ASP A 32 -2.08 -17.99 2.19
CA ASP A 32 -2.45 -17.88 0.78
C ASP A 32 -2.30 -16.46 0.21
N ALA A 33 -1.58 -15.59 0.91
CA ALA A 33 -1.52 -14.17 0.55
C ALA A 33 -1.01 -13.94 -0.89
N THR A 34 -1.68 -13.05 -1.60
CA THR A 34 -1.33 -12.70 -3.00
C THR A 34 -0.87 -11.26 -3.13
N ALA A 35 0.04 -11.01 -4.08
CA ALA A 35 0.50 -9.67 -4.42
C ALA A 35 0.50 -9.47 -5.94
N VAL A 36 -0.16 -8.42 -6.39
CA VAL A 36 -0.21 -8.02 -7.80
C VAL A 36 0.30 -6.60 -7.91
N SER A 37 1.13 -6.31 -8.91
CA SER A 37 1.52 -4.94 -9.27
C SER A 37 1.19 -4.70 -10.73
N ASP A 38 0.46 -3.62 -11.03
CA ASP A 38 0.06 -3.26 -12.39
C ASP A 38 1.21 -2.68 -13.24
N GLY A 39 2.39 -2.51 -12.65
CA GLY A 39 3.58 -2.08 -13.38
C GLY A 39 4.72 -1.61 -12.50
N TYR A 40 5.68 -2.49 -12.24
CA TYR A 40 7.13 -2.27 -12.30
C TYR A 40 7.66 -3.70 -12.24
N GLY A 41 8.24 -4.23 -13.33
CA GLY A 41 8.76 -5.60 -13.37
C GLY A 41 9.76 -5.89 -12.23
N PRO A 42 10.33 -7.10 -12.10
CA PRO A 42 11.25 -7.45 -11.01
C PRO A 42 12.31 -6.35 -10.85
N ALA A 43 12.16 -5.53 -9.81
CA ALA A 43 12.69 -4.17 -9.84
C ALA A 43 14.23 -4.19 -9.73
N ARG A 44 14.92 -4.09 -10.87
CA ARG A 44 16.39 -3.98 -10.91
C ARG A 44 16.90 -2.56 -10.66
N ARG A 45 16.02 -1.55 -10.56
CA ARG A 45 16.42 -0.18 -10.22
C ARG A 45 15.20 0.64 -9.76
N LEU A 46 15.11 0.93 -8.47
CA LEU A 46 14.14 1.89 -7.94
C LEU A 46 14.63 3.31 -8.29
N LEU A 47 14.10 3.92 -9.35
CA LEU A 47 14.23 5.36 -9.59
C LEU A 47 13.16 6.06 -8.74
N LEU A 48 13.49 6.36 -7.49
CA LEU A 48 12.68 7.20 -6.60
C LEU A 48 12.72 8.64 -7.12
N TYR A 49 11.74 9.03 -7.92
CA TYR A 49 11.56 10.43 -8.33
C TYR A 49 10.91 11.19 -7.17
N LYS A 50 11.73 11.77 -6.29
CA LYS A 50 11.26 12.59 -5.18
C LYS A 50 10.90 14.00 -5.68
N THR A 51 9.62 14.23 -5.99
CA THR A 51 9.04 15.58 -5.98
C THR A 51 8.11 15.69 -4.79
N ARG A 52 8.23 16.77 -4.01
CA ARG A 52 7.56 16.96 -2.70
C ARG A 52 6.01 16.92 -2.73
N GLU A 53 5.38 16.78 -3.91
CA GLU A 53 3.93 16.88 -4.09
C GLU A 53 3.37 15.88 -5.12
N ARG A 54 3.93 14.67 -5.24
CA ARG A 54 3.35 13.66 -6.16
C ARG A 54 3.38 12.26 -5.58
N VAL A 55 2.21 11.63 -5.50
CA VAL A 55 2.04 10.20 -5.23
C VAL A 55 2.76 9.42 -6.34
N VAL A 56 3.80 8.66 -5.95
CA VAL A 56 4.65 7.87 -6.87
C VAL A 56 4.18 6.43 -7.03
N GLY A 57 3.20 6.03 -6.23
CA GLY A 57 2.56 4.71 -6.24
C GLY A 57 1.48 4.66 -5.16
N ALA A 58 0.52 3.76 -5.31
CA ALA A 58 -0.47 3.42 -4.30
C ALA A 58 -0.46 1.91 -4.08
N VAL A 59 -0.81 1.44 -2.89
CA VAL A 59 -0.95 0.02 -2.59
C VAL A 59 -2.27 -0.16 -1.86
N ALA A 60 -3.18 -0.95 -2.42
CA ALA A 60 -4.42 -1.32 -1.75
C ALA A 60 -4.26 -2.65 -1.02
N PHE A 61 -4.77 -2.71 0.21
CA PHE A 61 -4.70 -3.88 1.08
C PHE A 61 -6.06 -4.50 1.31
N GLU A 62 -6.10 -5.83 1.28
CA GLU A 62 -7.18 -6.63 1.85
C GLU A 62 -6.69 -7.28 3.14
N VAL A 63 -7.45 -7.10 4.22
CA VAL A 63 -7.13 -7.65 5.53
C VAL A 63 -8.23 -8.62 5.96
N SER A 64 -7.85 -9.87 6.24
CA SER A 64 -8.72 -10.92 6.77
C SER A 64 -8.09 -11.55 8.01
N ASP A 65 -8.91 -11.85 9.02
CA ASP A 65 -8.47 -12.54 10.24
C ASP A 65 -7.21 -11.94 10.93
N GLY A 66 -7.10 -10.62 10.88
CA GLY A 66 -5.99 -9.87 11.47
C GLY A 66 -4.67 -9.96 10.68
N LYS A 67 -4.72 -10.42 9.43
CA LYS A 67 -3.59 -10.61 8.53
C LYS A 67 -3.88 -10.02 7.15
N VAL A 68 -2.83 -9.72 6.40
CA VAL A 68 -2.94 -9.27 5.02
C VAL A 68 -3.15 -10.47 4.11
N ALA A 69 -4.27 -10.46 3.37
CA ALA A 69 -4.66 -11.53 2.45
C ALA A 69 -4.33 -11.18 0.99
N SER A 70 -4.42 -9.89 0.62
CA SER A 70 -4.02 -9.45 -0.72
C SER A 70 -3.43 -8.04 -0.72
N LEU A 71 -2.52 -7.79 -1.66
CA LEU A 71 -1.94 -6.47 -1.93
C LEU A 71 -1.96 -6.16 -3.42
N HIS A 72 -2.38 -4.94 -3.75
CA HIS A 72 -2.44 -4.46 -5.13
C HIS A 72 -1.64 -3.16 -5.28
N GLY A 73 -0.44 -3.27 -5.85
CA GLY A 73 0.41 -2.15 -6.21
C GLY A 73 -0.06 -1.46 -7.49
N ILE A 74 -0.25 -0.15 -7.42
CA ILE A 74 -0.61 0.73 -8.52
C ILE A 74 0.56 1.68 -8.75
N ALA A 75 1.21 1.54 -9.89
CA ALA A 75 2.30 2.41 -10.32
C ALA A 75 2.12 2.91 -11.77
N ALA A 76 1.09 2.43 -12.48
CA ALA A 76 0.72 2.93 -13.80
C ALA A 76 0.37 4.44 -13.77
N ALA A 77 1.09 5.23 -14.56
CA ALA A 77 1.03 6.69 -14.52
C ALA A 77 -0.35 7.27 -14.88
N ASP A 78 -1.09 6.64 -15.79
CA ASP A 78 -2.47 7.02 -16.14
C ASP A 78 -3.44 6.73 -14.98
N ARG A 79 -3.23 5.61 -14.28
CA ARG A 79 -4.02 5.21 -13.11
C ARG A 79 -3.76 6.12 -11.93
N LEU A 80 -2.50 6.50 -11.70
CA LEU A 80 -2.11 7.49 -10.70
C LEU A 80 -2.66 8.90 -11.02
N ALA A 81 -2.73 9.28 -12.30
CA ALA A 81 -3.35 10.55 -12.69
C ALA A 81 -4.86 10.56 -12.38
N ARG A 82 -5.57 9.47 -12.65
CA ARG A 82 -7.00 9.32 -12.27
C ARG A 82 -7.19 9.33 -10.75
N LEU A 83 -6.33 8.62 -10.01
CA LEU A 83 -6.37 8.62 -8.55
C LEU A 83 -6.20 10.03 -7.98
N ASN A 84 -5.20 10.78 -8.47
CA ASN A 84 -4.97 12.17 -8.04
C ASN A 84 -6.16 13.10 -8.34
N VAL A 85 -6.91 12.88 -9.44
CA VAL A 85 -8.13 13.66 -9.74
C VAL A 85 -9.24 13.32 -8.76
N ALA A 86 -9.51 12.04 -8.53
CA ALA A 86 -10.53 11.58 -7.58
C ALA A 86 -10.21 12.05 -6.15
N TRP A 87 -8.93 12.02 -5.77
CA TRP A 87 -8.43 12.45 -4.47
C TRP A 87 -8.65 13.94 -4.19
N ARG A 88 -8.47 14.80 -5.20
CA ARG A 88 -8.71 16.24 -5.07
C ARG A 88 -10.19 16.61 -4.91
N GLN A 89 -11.10 15.72 -5.28
CA GLN A 89 -12.55 15.95 -5.18
C GLN A 89 -13.13 15.57 -3.81
N HIS A 90 -12.36 14.90 -2.94
CA HIS A 90 -12.81 14.36 -1.65
C HIS A 90 -11.94 14.86 -0.49
N GLU A 91 -11.84 16.18 -0.25
CA GLU A 91 -11.06 16.82 0.84
C GLU A 91 -10.90 15.92 2.11
N PRO A 92 -9.66 15.59 2.55
CA PRO A 92 -9.44 14.52 3.53
C PRO A 92 -9.44 15.02 4.99
N ASP A 93 -10.32 14.44 5.82
CA ASP A 93 -10.40 14.69 7.27
C ASP A 93 -9.41 13.87 8.12
N ALA A 94 -8.45 13.15 7.53
CA ALA A 94 -7.44 12.41 8.30
C ALA A 94 -6.19 12.08 7.49
N PRO A 95 -5.00 12.02 8.14
CA PRO A 95 -3.75 11.76 7.45
C PRO A 95 -3.72 10.38 6.77
N VAL A 96 -2.99 10.36 5.66
CA VAL A 96 -2.62 9.27 4.74
C VAL A 96 -1.90 8.11 5.46
N ILE A 97 -2.66 7.43 6.29
CA ILE A 97 -2.56 6.05 6.79
C ILE A 97 -3.99 5.46 6.87
N SER A 98 -5.02 6.30 6.78
CA SER A 98 -6.39 5.92 6.40
C SER A 98 -6.71 6.39 4.98
N ALA A 99 -6.32 5.57 3.98
CA ALA A 99 -6.82 5.52 2.60
C ALA A 99 -5.68 5.19 1.63
N TRP A 100 -5.09 4.00 1.74
CA TRP A 100 -4.21 3.45 0.70
C TRP A 100 -4.48 1.96 0.61
#